data_AF-A0ABD5WE20-F1
#
_entry.id   AF-A0ABD5WE20-F1
#
_cell.length_a   1.000
_cell.length_b   1.000
_cell.length_c   1.000
_cell.angle_alpha   90.00
_cell.angle_beta   90.00
_cell.angle_gamma   90.00
#
_symmetry.space_group_name_H-M   'P 1'
#
loop_
_entity.id
_entity.type
_entity.pdbx_description
1 polymer ?
#
loop_
_entity_poly.entity_id
_entity_poly.type
_entity_poly.pdbx_seq_one_letter_code
_entity_poly.pdbx_strand_id
1 'polypeptide(L)'
;MPSPDRASLGAVALALLVLAAGTTFASDAAGDRALAAEQAFLEDRLAAADCLDSYGTGEVVVSERARVVGVRPTGLVVDVRHPYALSTGRLEADAVAEARYLVGPDAVRRLDGDEIDPC
;
A
#
# COMPACT_ATOMS: atom_id res chain seq x y z
N MET A 1 -5.47 -21.47 49.74
CA MET A 1 -4.76 -20.95 48.54
C MET A 1 -5.63 -21.27 47.33
N PRO A 2 -6.37 -20.31 46.76
CA PRO A 2 -7.13 -20.55 45.53
C PRO A 2 -6.16 -20.69 44.35
N SER A 3 -6.35 -21.77 43.59
CA SER A 3 -5.67 -22.06 42.32
C SER A 3 -6.01 -20.97 41.30
N PRO A 4 -5.06 -20.45 40.50
CA PRO A 4 -5.41 -19.56 39.40
C PRO A 4 -6.32 -20.30 38.42
N ASP A 5 -7.51 -19.73 38.21
CA ASP A 5 -8.59 -20.31 37.43
C ASP A 5 -8.18 -20.50 35.97
N ARG A 6 -8.21 -21.75 35.50
CA ARG A 6 -8.01 -22.13 34.09
C ARG A 6 -8.95 -21.40 33.12
N ALA A 7 -10.08 -20.91 33.62
CA ALA A 7 -11.04 -20.10 32.87
C ALA A 7 -10.49 -18.70 32.48
N SER A 8 -9.64 -18.09 33.33
CA SER A 8 -9.05 -16.78 33.07
C SER A 8 -8.02 -16.82 31.94
N LEU A 9 -7.24 -17.90 31.87
CA LEU A 9 -6.23 -18.12 30.84
C LEU A 9 -6.86 -18.34 29.45
N GLY A 10 -8.00 -19.04 29.37
CA GLY A 10 -8.71 -19.25 28.11
C GLY A 10 -9.31 -17.96 27.54
N ALA A 11 -9.91 -17.12 28.40
CA ALA A 11 -10.47 -15.84 27.97
C ALA A 11 -9.40 -14.85 27.52
N VAL A 12 -8.26 -14.78 28.22
CA VAL A 12 -7.13 -13.92 27.84
C VAL A 12 -6.47 -14.40 26.54
N ALA A 13 -6.27 -15.72 26.38
CA ALA A 13 -5.72 -16.27 25.15
C ALA A 13 -6.62 -16.03 23.93
N LEU A 14 -7.95 -16.17 24.10
CA LEU A 14 -8.92 -15.87 23.05
C LEU A 14 -8.94 -14.38 22.69
N ALA A 15 -8.91 -13.49 23.69
CA ALA A 15 -8.85 -12.05 23.46
C ALA A 15 -7.57 -11.63 22.71
N LEU A 16 -6.42 -12.22 23.06
CA LEU A 16 -5.15 -11.98 22.37
C LEU A 16 -5.18 -12.48 20.92
N LEU A 17 -5.77 -13.66 20.66
CA LEU A 17 -5.92 -14.19 19.29
C LEU A 17 -6.80 -13.29 18.41
N VAL A 18 -7.91 -12.78 18.95
CA VAL A 18 -8.81 -11.86 18.23
C VAL A 18 -8.11 -10.53 17.91
N LEU A 19 -7.35 -9.98 18.87
CA LEU A 19 -6.57 -8.76 18.67
C LEU A 19 -5.49 -8.94 17.59
N ALA A 20 -4.73 -10.04 17.66
CA ALA A 20 -3.68 -10.34 16.69
C ALA A 20 -4.26 -10.52 15.27
N ALA A 21 -5.32 -11.31 15.13
CA ALA A 21 -5.98 -11.50 13.84
C ALA A 21 -6.48 -10.17 13.26
N GLY A 22 -7.17 -9.36 14.06
CA GLY A 22 -7.69 -8.05 13.62
C GLY A 22 -6.60 -7.10 13.11
N THR A 23 -5.41 -7.11 13.73
CA THR A 23 -4.29 -6.27 13.30
C THR A 23 -3.70 -6.71 11.96
N THR A 24 -3.62 -8.01 11.69
CA THR A 24 -3.11 -8.53 10.41
C THR A 24 -4.07 -8.17 9.28
N PHE A 25 -5.37 -8.45 9.44
CA PHE A 25 -6.37 -8.11 8.42
C PHE A 25 -6.43 -6.62 8.11
N ALA A 26 -6.32 -5.77 9.14
CA ALA A 26 -6.29 -4.33 8.95
C ALA A 26 -5.03 -3.86 8.20
N SER A 27 -3.90 -4.54 8.40
CA SER A 27 -2.65 -4.22 7.73
C SER A 27 -2.68 -4.60 6.25
N ASP A 28 -3.18 -5.79 5.93
CA ASP A 28 -3.31 -6.26 4.55
C ASP A 28 -4.29 -5.37 3.77
N ALA A 29 -5.47 -5.10 4.33
CA ALA A 29 -6.48 -4.24 3.71
C ALA A 29 -6.01 -2.77 3.56
N ALA A 30 -5.08 -2.31 4.40
CA ALA A 30 -4.45 -1.00 4.22
C ALA A 30 -3.41 -1.02 3.10
N GLY A 31 -2.66 -2.12 2.98
CA GLY A 31 -1.72 -2.36 1.89
C GLY A 31 -2.40 -2.31 0.52
N ASP A 32 -3.47 -3.10 0.35
CA ASP A 32 -4.21 -3.18 -0.92
C ASP A 32 -4.79 -1.82 -1.34
N ARG A 33 -5.34 -1.07 -0.38
CA ARG A 33 -5.89 0.27 -0.64
C ARG A 33 -4.80 1.29 -0.98
N ALA A 34 -3.62 1.16 -0.40
CA ALA A 34 -2.49 2.02 -0.74
C ALA A 34 -1.93 1.69 -2.14
N LEU A 35 -1.85 0.40 -2.50
CA LEU A 35 -1.46 -0.04 -3.84
C LEU A 35 -2.43 0.48 -4.91
N ALA A 36 -3.73 0.30 -4.71
CA ALA A 36 -4.74 0.80 -5.63
C ALA A 36 -4.68 2.32 -5.80
N ALA A 37 -4.38 3.07 -4.73
CA ALA A 37 -4.22 4.51 -4.81
C ALA A 37 -2.97 4.93 -5.59
N GLU A 38 -1.84 4.23 -5.43
CA GLU A 38 -0.63 4.50 -6.21
C GLU A 38 -0.82 4.11 -7.68
N GLN A 39 -1.47 2.99 -7.97
CA GLN A 39 -1.80 2.60 -9.34
C GLN A 39 -2.63 3.69 -10.03
N ALA A 40 -3.69 4.19 -9.36
CA ALA A 40 -4.53 5.25 -9.91
C ALA A 40 -3.74 6.56 -10.12
N PHE A 41 -2.83 6.91 -9.21
CA PHE A 41 -1.94 8.06 -9.37
C PHE A 41 -1.03 7.90 -10.60
N LEU A 42 -0.42 6.73 -10.78
CA LEU A 42 0.42 6.44 -11.94
C LEU A 42 -0.38 6.49 -13.25
N GLU A 43 -1.56 5.88 -13.27
CA GLU A 43 -2.46 5.91 -14.42
C GLU A 43 -2.84 7.35 -14.80
N ASP A 44 -3.22 8.19 -13.82
CA ASP A 44 -3.57 9.60 -14.07
C ASP A 44 -2.39 10.39 -14.65
N ARG A 45 -1.20 10.24 -14.06
CA ARG A 45 0.01 10.96 -14.49
C ARG A 45 0.49 10.53 -15.88
N LEU A 46 0.49 9.23 -16.15
CA LEU A 46 0.94 8.69 -17.44
C LEU A 46 -0.10 8.93 -18.54
N ALA A 47 -1.41 8.84 -18.25
CA ALA A 47 -2.46 9.14 -19.20
C ALA A 47 -2.48 10.62 -19.63
N ALA A 48 -2.06 11.52 -18.75
CA ALA A 48 -1.99 12.95 -19.04
C ALA A 48 -0.77 13.36 -19.89
N ALA A 49 0.15 12.43 -20.17
CA ALA A 49 1.39 12.73 -20.88
C ALA A 49 1.30 12.47 -22.39
N ASP A 50 1.18 13.54 -23.16
CA ASP A 50 1.09 13.49 -24.63
C ASP A 50 2.37 12.98 -25.33
N CYS A 51 3.50 12.92 -24.61
CA CYS A 51 4.77 12.45 -25.15
C CYS A 51 4.88 10.91 -25.20
N LEU A 52 3.95 10.20 -24.53
CA LEU A 52 3.95 8.75 -24.46
C LEU A 52 3.15 8.14 -25.62
N ASP A 53 3.73 7.12 -26.25
CA ASP A 53 3.03 6.29 -27.23
C ASP A 53 2.21 5.19 -26.52
N SER A 54 2.72 4.67 -25.39
CA SER A 54 2.01 3.74 -24.52
C SER A 54 2.58 3.73 -23.10
N TYR A 55 1.79 3.22 -22.16
CA TYR A 55 2.20 3.03 -20.77
C TYR A 55 1.49 1.82 -20.15
N GLY A 56 2.03 1.33 -19.03
CA GLY A 56 1.43 0.26 -18.27
C GLY A 56 1.81 0.32 -16.79
N THR A 57 0.87 -0.05 -15.93
CA THR A 57 1.06 -0.13 -14.47
C THR A 57 1.04 -1.59 -13.96
N GLY A 58 0.83 -2.58 -14.84
CA GLY A 58 0.84 -4.01 -14.51
C GLY A 58 2.23 -4.65 -14.57
N GLU A 59 2.32 -5.92 -14.16
CA GLU A 59 3.55 -6.74 -13.97
C GLU A 59 4.70 -6.41 -14.95
N VAL A 60 5.59 -5.52 -14.51
CA VAL A 60 6.98 -5.50 -14.98
C VAL A 60 7.79 -6.54 -14.20
N VAL A 61 9.07 -6.71 -14.53
CA VAL A 61 10.03 -7.63 -13.87
C VAL A 61 10.06 -7.49 -12.33
N VAL A 62 9.57 -6.38 -11.78
CA VAL A 62 9.52 -6.08 -10.34
C VAL A 62 8.08 -6.14 -9.84
N SER A 63 7.83 -6.96 -8.82
CA SER A 63 6.52 -7.03 -8.16
C SER A 63 6.21 -5.79 -7.32
N GLU A 64 4.93 -5.43 -7.28
CA GLU A 64 4.40 -4.43 -6.37
C GLU A 64 4.60 -4.83 -4.89
N ARG A 65 4.63 -3.83 -4.00
CA ARG A 65 4.76 -4.05 -2.56
C ARG A 65 4.10 -2.94 -1.78
N ALA A 66 3.33 -3.32 -0.76
CA ALA A 66 2.92 -2.43 0.31
C ALA A 66 3.42 -2.92 1.68
N ARG A 67 3.77 -1.99 2.56
CA ARG A 67 4.18 -2.29 3.94
C ARG A 67 3.65 -1.21 4.88
N VAL A 68 2.90 -1.62 5.90
CA VAL A 68 2.57 -0.72 7.01
C VAL A 68 3.86 -0.41 7.79
N VAL A 69 4.20 0.87 7.88
CA VAL A 69 5.42 1.37 8.58
C VAL A 69 5.11 2.20 9.81
N GLY A 70 3.84 2.54 10.04
CA GLY A 70 3.45 3.29 11.23
C GLY A 70 1.95 3.35 11.44
N VAL A 71 1.57 3.83 12.62
CA VAL A 71 0.19 4.06 13.03
C VAL A 71 0.04 5.52 13.43
N ARG A 72 -1.04 6.16 12.96
CA ARG A 72 -1.48 7.50 13.38
C ARG A 72 -2.90 7.41 13.93
N PRO A 73 -3.36 8.39 14.73
CA PRO A 73 -4.75 8.42 15.22
C PRO A 73 -5.80 8.37 14.10
N THR A 74 -5.43 8.83 12.90
CA THR A 74 -6.30 8.90 11.73
C THR A 74 -6.16 7.73 10.76
N GLY A 75 -5.27 6.76 11.01
CA GLY A 75 -5.04 5.64 10.09
C GLY A 75 -3.64 5.03 10.12
N LEU A 76 -3.38 4.12 9.20
CA LEU A 76 -2.08 3.46 9.03
C LEU A 76 -1.22 4.20 8.01
N VAL A 77 0.08 4.30 8.27
CA VAL A 77 1.05 4.80 7.29
C VAL A 77 1.61 3.60 6.53
N VAL A 78 1.47 3.63 5.21
CA VAL A 78 1.85 2.53 4.31
C VAL A 78 2.87 3.03 3.30
N ASP A 79 4.02 2.37 3.25
CA ASP A 79 5.00 2.54 2.17
C ASP A 79 4.60 1.64 1.00
N VAL A 80 4.60 2.19 -0.20
CA VAL A 80 4.23 1.54 -1.45
C VAL A 80 5.41 1.59 -2.41
N ARG A 81 5.64 0.48 -3.11
CA ARG A 81 6.50 0.39 -4.30
C ARG A 81 5.66 -0.17 -5.43
N HIS A 82 5.52 0.59 -6.50
CA HIS A 82 4.66 0.21 -7.60
C HIS A 82 5.42 0.30 -8.93
N PRO A 83 5.53 -0.80 -9.69
CA PRO A 83 6.12 -0.77 -11.01
C PRO A 83 5.29 0.01 -12.02
N TYR A 84 5.96 0.57 -13.02
CA TYR A 84 5.31 1.06 -14.24
C TYR A 84 6.27 0.96 -15.42
N ALA A 85 5.70 0.86 -16.62
CA ALA A 85 6.42 0.89 -17.87
C ALA A 85 5.88 2.04 -18.74
N LEU A 86 6.77 2.62 -19.53
CA LEU A 86 6.42 3.65 -20.49
C LEU A 86 7.19 3.47 -21.79
N SER A 87 6.54 3.90 -22.87
CA SER A 87 7.08 3.94 -24.21
C SER A 87 6.92 5.34 -24.77
N THR A 88 8.00 5.87 -25.31
CA THR A 88 7.98 6.96 -26.28
C THR A 88 8.51 6.39 -27.60
N GLY A 89 8.26 7.03 -28.73
CA GLY A 89 8.76 6.59 -30.02
C GLY A 89 10.30 6.52 -30.15
N ARG A 90 11.04 6.80 -29.07
CA ARG A 90 12.50 6.71 -28.96
C ARG A 90 12.99 5.89 -27.77
N LEU A 91 12.14 5.55 -26.80
CA LEU A 91 12.54 4.97 -25.51
C LEU A 91 11.47 4.01 -24.99
N GLU A 92 11.91 2.82 -24.57
CA GLU A 92 11.15 1.90 -23.74
C GLU A 92 11.81 1.88 -22.35
N ALA A 93 11.04 2.03 -21.29
CA ALA A 93 11.56 2.05 -19.93
C ALA A 93 10.63 1.36 -18.93
N ASP A 94 11.22 0.50 -18.10
CA ASP A 94 10.62 -0.03 -16.88
C ASP A 94 11.14 0.75 -15.68
N ALA A 95 10.24 1.23 -14.83
CA ALA A 95 10.54 2.03 -13.65
C ALA A 95 9.74 1.56 -12.44
N VAL A 96 10.08 2.11 -11.27
CA VAL A 96 9.40 1.83 -10.00
C VAL A 96 9.16 3.16 -9.31
N ALA A 97 7.92 3.42 -8.91
CA ALA A 97 7.55 4.54 -8.07
C ALA A 97 7.50 4.12 -6.60
N GLU A 98 8.07 4.94 -5.72
CA GLU A 98 8.00 4.78 -4.28
C GLU A 98 7.20 5.92 -3.66
N ALA A 99 6.26 5.58 -2.77
CA ALA A 99 5.36 6.56 -2.17
C ALA A 99 4.88 6.14 -0.79
N ARG A 100 4.43 7.12 0.00
CA ARG A 100 3.83 6.90 1.32
C ARG A 100 2.40 7.38 1.37
N TYR A 101 1.55 6.56 1.95
CA TYR A 101 0.13 6.82 2.08
C TYR A 101 -0.31 6.80 3.54
N LEU A 102 -1.22 7.70 3.88
CA LEU A 102 -2.05 7.58 5.07
C LEU A 102 -3.38 6.94 4.67
N VAL A 103 -3.61 5.74 5.19
CA VAL A 103 -4.81 4.94 4.95
C VAL A 103 -5.71 5.01 6.18
N GLY A 104 -6.73 5.87 6.09
CA GLY A 104 -7.78 6.01 7.10
C GLY A 104 -8.95 5.05 6.87
N PRO A 105 -10.02 5.14 7.69
CA PRO A 105 -11.24 4.37 7.49
C PRO A 105 -11.95 4.76 6.19
N ASP A 106 -12.04 6.06 5.88
CA ASP A 106 -12.86 6.58 4.78
C ASP A 106 -12.05 7.10 3.58
N ALA A 107 -10.75 7.31 3.76
CA ALA A 107 -9.92 7.94 2.74
C ALA A 107 -8.50 7.39 2.72
N VAL A 108 -7.89 7.43 1.54
CA VAL A 108 -6.48 7.17 1.30
C VAL A 108 -5.85 8.47 0.80
N ARG A 109 -4.77 8.92 1.45
CA ARG A 109 -4.08 10.17 1.10
C ARG A 109 -2.60 9.92 0.89
N ARG A 110 -2.10 10.29 -0.30
CA ARG A 110 -0.66 10.36 -0.57
C ARG A 110 -0.03 11.43 0.31
N LEU A 111 1.00 11.07 1.06
CA LEU A 111 1.73 11.98 1.95
C LEU A 111 2.93 12.57 1.22
N ASP A 112 3.68 11.71 0.53
CA ASP A 112 4.88 12.00 -0.24
C ASP A 112 5.21 10.80 -1.12
N GLY A 113 6.20 10.95 -1.99
CA GLY A 113 6.67 9.93 -2.91
C GLY A 113 7.28 10.55 -4.15
N ASP A 114 7.69 9.70 -5.08
CA ASP A 114 8.29 10.12 -6.34
C ASP A 114 7.35 11.01 -7.14
N GLU A 115 7.92 11.98 -7.85
CA GLU A 115 7.21 12.73 -8.89
C GLU A 115 7.29 11.96 -10.20
N ILE A 116 6.16 11.87 -10.90
CA ILE A 116 6.06 11.17 -12.18
C ILE A 116 5.95 12.22 -13.27
N ASP A 117 7.07 12.42 -13.97
CA ASP A 117 7.18 13.28 -15.15
C ASP A 117 7.79 12.44 -16.29
N PRO A 118 6.96 11.89 -17.19
CA PRO A 118 7.43 11.06 -18.29
C PRO A 118 7.98 11.86 -19.48
N CYS A 119 7.85 13.20 -19.42
CA CYS A 119 8.39 14.16 -20.36
C CYS A 119 9.33 15.13 -19.59
#